data_AF-A0A972RET2-F1
#
_entry.id   AF-A0A972RET2-F1
#
_cell.length_a   1.000
_cell.length_b   1.000
_cell.length_c   1.000
_cell.angle_alpha   90.00
_cell.angle_beta   90.00
_cell.angle_gamma   90.00
#
_symmetry.space_group_name_H-M   'P 1'
#
loop_
_entity.id
_entity.type
_entity.pdbx_description
1 polymer ?
#
loop_
_entity_poly.entity_id
_entity_poly.type
_entity_poly.pdbx_seq_one_letter_code
_entity_poly.pdbx_strand_id
1 'polypeptide(L)'
;MKPLPFNACDYRCERCLETDSCRLYQMLQERRTLNRIMGIDEEDISSIGEELVEILKETQDMLKKLAEEIGVDPESLSEEDDLEEQLAKDDPLYIQAHEFTLKTHDFLKKIDVLINSDAREYFEDIMWHHTIVSAKMYRALISATHKETIDDAINSAAVAVKSLNICIIALDYISSGHSAISGECKSLREFAESLKMKIRLRLLS
;
A
#
# COMPACT_ATOMS: atom_id res chain seq x y z
N MET A 1 10.99 -16.47 16.28
CA MET A 1 9.71 -16.08 15.64
C MET A 1 9.98 -15.93 14.14
N LYS A 2 9.16 -16.50 13.26
CA LYS A 2 9.28 -16.23 11.82
C LYS A 2 8.86 -14.76 11.61
N PRO A 3 9.64 -13.92 10.89
CA PRO A 3 9.24 -12.53 10.65
C PRO A 3 7.90 -12.53 9.93
N LEU A 4 6.93 -11.82 10.50
CA LEU A 4 5.59 -11.75 9.94
C LEU A 4 5.62 -10.80 8.72
N PRO A 5 5.06 -11.20 7.57
CA PRO A 5 5.30 -10.53 6.29
C PRO A 5 4.52 -9.21 6.13
N PHE A 6 4.01 -8.60 7.21
CA PHE A 6 3.11 -7.43 7.14
C PHE A 6 3.71 -6.29 6.32
N ASN A 7 5.02 -6.07 6.42
CA ASN A 7 5.69 -4.97 5.73
C ASN A 7 5.95 -5.27 4.24
N ALA A 8 5.95 -6.56 3.87
CA ALA A 8 6.08 -7.07 2.50
C ALA A 8 4.73 -7.34 1.80
N CYS A 9 3.61 -7.17 2.52
CA CYS A 9 2.25 -7.36 2.01
C CYS A 9 1.81 -6.16 1.16
N ASP A 10 1.19 -6.45 0.02
CA ASP A 10 0.49 -5.48 -0.84
C ASP A 10 -1.04 -5.58 -0.69
N TYR A 11 -1.52 -6.33 0.31
CA TYR A 11 -2.93 -6.53 0.66
C TYR A 11 -3.82 -7.11 -0.44
N ARG A 12 -3.23 -7.66 -1.50
CA ARG A 12 -3.96 -8.33 -2.58
C ARG A 12 -3.94 -9.84 -2.37
N CYS A 13 -4.59 -10.26 -1.27
CA CYS A 13 -4.43 -11.60 -0.72
C CYS A 13 -4.80 -12.70 -1.73
N GLU A 14 -5.82 -12.51 -2.54
CA GLU A 14 -6.24 -13.44 -3.60
C GLU A 14 -5.16 -13.73 -4.66
N ARG A 15 -4.10 -12.92 -4.72
CA ARG A 15 -2.94 -13.09 -5.62
C ARG A 15 -1.65 -13.44 -4.87
N CYS A 16 -1.71 -13.65 -3.55
CA CYS A 16 -0.53 -13.87 -2.73
C CYS A 16 -0.11 -15.35 -2.73
N LEU A 17 1.19 -15.61 -2.85
CA LEU A 17 1.75 -16.97 -2.82
C LEU A 17 1.74 -17.59 -1.40
N GLU A 18 1.61 -16.76 -0.37
CA GLU A 18 1.63 -17.18 1.04
C GLU A 18 0.21 -17.27 1.64
N THR A 19 -0.82 -17.22 0.80
CA THR A 19 -2.23 -17.15 1.21
C THR A 19 -2.62 -18.25 2.21
N ASP A 20 -2.17 -19.48 1.97
CA ASP A 20 -2.45 -20.63 2.83
C ASP A 20 -1.91 -20.48 4.27
N SER A 21 -0.80 -19.75 4.43
CA SER A 21 -0.13 -19.55 5.71
C SER A 21 -0.35 -18.15 6.31
N CYS A 22 -1.02 -17.25 5.58
CA CYS A 22 -1.24 -15.87 5.98
C CYS A 22 -2.36 -15.76 7.02
N ARG A 23 -2.01 -15.42 8.26
CA ARG A 23 -2.99 -15.27 9.36
C ARG A 23 -4.07 -14.22 9.05
N LEU A 24 -3.69 -13.10 8.43
CA LEU A 24 -4.64 -12.05 8.05
C LEU A 24 -5.68 -12.58 7.06
N TYR A 25 -5.24 -13.33 6.04
CA TYR A 25 -6.15 -13.93 5.07
C TYR A 25 -7.06 -14.96 5.71
N GLN A 26 -6.53 -15.84 6.57
CA GLN A 26 -7.32 -16.83 7.30
C GLN A 26 -8.41 -16.16 8.14
N MET A 27 -8.07 -15.09 8.87
CA MET A 27 -9.05 -14.32 9.66
C MET A 27 -10.14 -13.70 8.77
N LEU A 28 -9.78 -13.14 7.61
CA LEU A 28 -10.76 -12.61 6.65
C LEU A 28 -11.69 -13.71 6.11
N GLN A 29 -11.18 -14.92 5.83
CA GLN A 29 -12.02 -16.04 5.37
C GLN A 29 -12.93 -16.59 6.47
N GLU A 30 -12.41 -16.73 7.69
CA GLU A 30 -13.20 -17.10 8.86
C GLU A 30 -14.36 -16.12 9.04
N ARG A 31 -14.09 -14.82 8.90
CA ARG A 31 -15.11 -13.79 9.03
C ARG A 31 -16.14 -13.78 7.91
N ARG A 32 -15.72 -13.89 6.64
CA ARG A 32 -16.67 -14.07 5.51
C ARG A 32 -17.59 -15.28 5.71
N THR A 33 -17.03 -16.36 6.24
CA THR A 33 -17.81 -17.57 6.56
C THR A 33 -18.86 -17.27 7.64
N LEU A 34 -18.48 -16.56 8.70
CA LEU A 34 -19.41 -16.15 9.76
C LEU A 34 -20.50 -15.22 9.23
N ASN A 35 -20.15 -14.20 8.45
CA ASN A 35 -21.12 -13.26 7.86
C ASN A 35 -22.16 -13.98 6.99
N ARG A 36 -21.71 -14.93 6.16
CA ARG A 36 -22.62 -15.79 5.37
C ARG A 36 -23.55 -16.64 6.24
N ILE A 37 -23.04 -17.24 7.32
CA ILE A 37 -23.85 -18.03 8.25
C ILE A 37 -24.89 -17.14 8.95
N MET A 38 -24.52 -15.92 9.30
CA MET A 38 -25.36 -14.96 9.99
C MET A 38 -26.31 -14.19 9.06
N GLY A 39 -26.18 -14.36 7.74
CA GLY A 39 -26.97 -13.63 6.75
C GLY A 39 -26.64 -12.14 6.68
N ILE A 40 -25.43 -11.76 7.10
CA ILE A 40 -24.94 -10.38 7.02
C ILE A 40 -24.54 -10.12 5.56
N ASP A 41 -25.04 -9.01 5.00
CA ASP A 41 -24.67 -8.56 3.67
C ASP A 41 -23.28 -7.90 3.72
N GLU A 42 -22.30 -8.51 3.06
CA GLU A 42 -20.92 -8.02 3.01
C GLU A 42 -20.79 -6.73 2.16
N GLU A 43 -21.81 -6.35 1.39
CA GLU A 43 -21.84 -5.12 0.58
C GLU A 43 -22.61 -3.98 1.27
N ASP A 44 -23.27 -4.23 2.40
CA ASP A 44 -23.97 -3.19 3.16
C ASP A 44 -22.98 -2.31 3.94
N ILE A 45 -22.97 -1.02 3.59
CA ILE A 45 -22.11 0.01 4.22
C ILE A 45 -22.33 0.09 5.73
N SER A 46 -23.55 -0.17 6.21
CA SER A 46 -23.87 -0.10 7.65
C SER A 46 -23.18 -1.24 8.39
N SER A 47 -23.32 -2.47 7.88
CA SER A 47 -22.65 -3.67 8.39
C SER A 47 -21.13 -3.54 8.36
N ILE A 48 -20.56 -2.97 7.29
CA ILE A 48 -19.11 -2.68 7.18
C ILE A 48 -18.67 -1.68 8.26
N GLY A 49 -19.47 -0.63 8.49
CA GLY A 49 -19.18 0.40 9.48
C GLY A 49 -19.18 -0.15 10.92
N GLU A 50 -20.16 -0.97 11.26
CA GLU A 50 -20.23 -1.63 12.57
C GLU A 50 -19.04 -2.56 12.80
N GLU A 51 -18.67 -3.34 11.79
CA GLU A 51 -17.51 -4.24 11.87
C GLU A 51 -16.19 -3.47 12.10
N LEU A 52 -16.00 -2.36 11.39
CA LEU A 52 -14.84 -1.48 11.57
C LEU A 52 -14.76 -0.94 13.00
N VAL A 53 -15.89 -0.52 13.57
CA VAL A 53 -15.94 -0.02 14.95
C VAL A 53 -15.53 -1.11 15.94
N GLU A 54 -16.00 -2.34 15.76
CA GLU A 54 -15.62 -3.46 16.62
C GLU A 54 -14.11 -3.77 16.55
N ILE A 55 -13.55 -3.87 15.35
CA ILE A 55 -12.11 -4.13 15.16
C ILE A 55 -11.26 -3.03 15.80
N LEU A 56 -11.63 -1.75 15.59
CA LEU A 56 -10.90 -0.62 16.16
C LEU A 56 -10.99 -0.61 17.68
N LYS A 57 -12.14 -0.96 18.25
CA LYS A 57 -12.33 -1.05 19.69
C LYS A 57 -11.50 -2.18 20.31
N GLU A 58 -11.52 -3.37 19.70
CA GLU A 58 -10.69 -4.49 20.15
C GLU A 58 -9.20 -4.13 20.08
N THR A 59 -8.78 -3.47 19.00
CA THR A 59 -7.40 -2.99 18.82
C THR A 59 -7.02 -1.97 19.90
N GLN A 60 -7.90 -1.00 20.18
CA GLN A 60 -7.68 -0.01 21.23
C GLN A 60 -7.53 -0.67 22.60
N ASP A 61 -8.38 -1.64 22.94
CA ASP A 61 -8.34 -2.34 24.21
C ASP A 61 -7.05 -3.18 24.35
N MET A 62 -6.58 -3.81 23.27
CA MET A 62 -5.28 -4.50 23.24
C MET A 62 -4.12 -3.53 23.46
N LEU A 63 -4.12 -2.37 22.80
CA LEU A 63 -3.07 -1.36 22.94
C LEU A 63 -3.00 -0.80 24.36
N LYS A 64 -4.15 -0.50 24.98
CA LYS A 64 -4.22 -0.01 26.37
C LYS A 64 -3.64 -1.03 27.35
N LYS A 65 -4.00 -2.31 27.22
CA LYS A 65 -3.44 -3.39 28.05
C LYS A 65 -1.94 -3.49 27.89
N LEU A 66 -1.44 -3.45 26.65
CA LEU A 66 0.00 -3.50 26.41
C LEU A 66 0.73 -2.30 27.02
N ALA A 67 0.17 -1.08 26.88
CA ALA A 67 0.72 0.13 27.46
C ALA A 67 0.80 0.05 29.00
N GLU A 68 -0.26 -0.45 29.65
CA GLU A 68 -0.27 -0.74 31.09
C GLU A 68 0.81 -1.77 31.47
N GLU A 69 0.95 -2.86 30.70
CA GLU A 69 1.93 -3.93 30.94
C GLU A 69 3.38 -3.44 30.84
N ILE A 70 3.67 -2.55 29.88
CA ILE A 70 5.03 -2.02 29.66
C ILE A 70 5.28 -0.70 30.41
N GLY A 71 4.28 -0.18 31.13
CA GLY A 71 4.39 1.05 31.91
C GLY A 71 4.58 2.32 31.08
N VAL A 72 4.03 2.36 29.86
CA VAL A 72 4.07 3.50 28.96
C VAL A 72 2.75 4.27 29.03
N ASP A 73 2.82 5.60 29.09
CA ASP A 73 1.66 6.47 28.97
C ASP A 73 1.41 6.78 27.47
N PRO A 74 0.30 6.32 26.87
CA PRO A 74 0.00 6.57 25.46
C PRO A 74 -0.17 8.05 25.13
N GLU A 75 -0.51 8.88 26.11
CA GLU A 75 -0.71 10.32 25.93
C GLU A 75 0.59 11.11 26.08
N SER A 76 1.71 10.44 26.38
CA SER A 76 3.03 11.08 26.52
C SER A 76 3.89 11.03 25.26
N LEU A 77 3.31 10.74 24.09
CA LEU A 77 4.02 10.73 22.80
C LEU A 77 4.53 12.15 22.48
N SER A 78 5.78 12.26 22.01
CA SER A 78 6.52 13.53 21.89
C SER A 78 6.32 14.21 20.52
N GLU A 79 6.54 15.52 20.47
CA GLU A 79 6.59 16.34 19.23
C GLU A 79 7.75 15.96 18.29
N GLU A 80 8.61 14.99 18.66
CA GLU A 80 9.70 14.52 17.80
C GLU A 80 9.18 13.75 16.57
N ASP A 81 8.03 13.07 16.71
CA ASP A 81 7.37 12.37 15.60
C ASP A 81 6.98 13.34 14.47
N ASP A 82 6.53 14.56 14.80
CA ASP A 82 6.12 15.57 13.82
C ASP A 82 7.29 16.05 12.93
N LEU A 83 8.50 16.11 13.48
CA LEU A 83 9.70 16.52 12.74
C LEU A 83 10.16 15.44 11.75
N GLU A 84 10.15 14.18 12.16
CA GLU A 84 10.52 13.05 11.29
C GLU A 84 9.52 12.86 10.15
N GLU A 85 8.22 13.01 10.46
CA GLU A 85 7.18 13.01 9.45
C GLU A 85 7.39 14.12 8.41
N GLN A 86 7.72 15.33 8.87
CA GLN A 86 7.94 16.47 8.00
C GLN A 86 9.18 16.27 7.13
N LEU A 87 10.28 15.77 7.69
CA LEU A 87 11.51 15.44 6.95
C LEU A 87 11.24 14.39 5.86
N ALA A 88 10.42 13.38 6.15
CA ALA A 88 10.03 12.38 5.16
C ALA A 88 9.15 12.97 4.05
N LYS A 89 8.24 13.90 4.38
CA LYS A 89 7.37 14.60 3.41
C LYS A 89 8.16 15.57 2.52
N ASP A 90 9.23 16.16 3.03
CA ASP A 90 10.11 17.06 2.28
C ASP A 90 11.19 16.31 1.47
N ASP A 91 11.31 15.00 1.66
CA ASP A 91 12.28 14.19 0.94
C ASP A 91 11.99 14.14 -0.57
N PRO A 92 12.99 14.38 -1.44
CA PRO A 92 12.78 14.35 -2.89
C PRO A 92 12.23 13.03 -3.44
N LEU A 93 12.52 11.88 -2.83
CA LEU A 93 11.94 10.60 -3.25
C LEU A 93 10.46 10.52 -2.90
N TYR A 94 10.06 10.98 -1.72
CA TYR A 94 8.65 11.01 -1.35
C TYR A 94 7.87 11.95 -2.26
N ILE A 95 8.37 13.17 -2.49
CA ILE A 95 7.73 14.16 -3.37
C ILE A 95 7.48 13.55 -4.75
N GLN A 96 8.47 12.86 -5.33
CA GLN A 96 8.31 12.19 -6.63
C GLN A 96 7.35 11.00 -6.58
N ALA A 97 7.35 10.21 -5.50
CA ALA A 97 6.41 9.11 -5.33
C ALA A 97 4.96 9.59 -5.19
N HIS A 98 4.77 10.69 -4.46
CA HIS A 98 3.48 11.34 -4.31
C HIS A 98 3.02 11.96 -5.64
N GLU A 99 3.90 12.64 -6.36
CA GLU A 99 3.61 13.18 -7.69
C GLU A 99 3.22 12.08 -8.69
N PHE A 100 3.95 10.96 -8.69
CA PHE A 100 3.58 9.78 -9.48
C PHE A 100 2.18 9.27 -9.12
N THR A 101 1.85 9.21 -7.83
CA THR A 101 0.53 8.80 -7.34
C THR A 101 -0.55 9.72 -7.90
N LEU A 102 -0.41 11.04 -7.74
CA LEU A 102 -1.40 12.02 -8.19
C LEU A 102 -1.60 11.99 -9.71
N LYS A 103 -0.50 12.02 -10.48
CA LYS A 103 -0.56 11.97 -11.95
C LYS A 103 -1.21 10.69 -12.45
N THR A 104 -0.89 9.56 -11.83
CA THR A 104 -1.48 8.27 -12.20
C THR A 104 -2.96 8.21 -11.83
N HIS A 105 -3.36 8.75 -10.68
CA HIS A 105 -4.77 8.84 -10.27
C HIS A 105 -5.60 9.66 -11.26
N ASP A 106 -5.09 10.83 -11.65
CA ASP A 106 -5.76 11.69 -12.62
C ASP A 106 -5.84 11.06 -14.01
N PHE A 107 -4.83 10.29 -14.40
CA PHE A 107 -4.85 9.47 -15.61
C PHE A 107 -5.94 8.39 -15.54
N LEU A 108 -5.99 7.62 -14.44
CA LEU A 108 -6.96 6.53 -14.26
C LEU A 108 -8.41 7.02 -14.34
N LYS A 109 -8.72 8.18 -13.75
CA LYS A 109 -10.04 8.80 -13.85
C LYS A 109 -10.49 9.08 -15.29
N LYS A 110 -9.55 9.44 -16.17
CA LYS A 110 -9.87 9.77 -17.57
C LYS A 110 -10.10 8.53 -18.41
N ILE A 111 -9.40 7.44 -18.12
CA ILE A 111 -9.36 6.27 -19.01
C ILE A 111 -10.34 5.17 -18.63
N ASP A 112 -10.95 5.18 -17.43
CA ASP A 112 -11.82 4.09 -16.96
C ASP A 112 -12.87 3.66 -18.00
N VAL A 113 -13.51 4.63 -18.67
CA VAL A 113 -14.50 4.40 -19.73
C VAL A 113 -13.92 3.93 -21.07
N LEU A 114 -12.61 4.06 -21.26
CA LEU A 114 -11.89 3.70 -22.48
C LEU A 114 -11.27 2.29 -22.40
N ILE A 115 -11.16 1.73 -21.19
CA ILE A 115 -10.58 0.41 -20.95
C ILE A 115 -11.58 -0.68 -21.31
N ASN A 116 -11.17 -1.59 -22.20
CA ASN A 116 -11.94 -2.78 -22.55
C ASN A 116 -11.74 -3.92 -21.54
N SER A 117 -12.51 -5.01 -21.69
CA SER A 117 -12.43 -6.19 -20.82
C SER A 117 -11.02 -6.78 -20.73
N ASP A 118 -10.29 -6.79 -21.84
CA ASP A 118 -8.98 -7.45 -21.95
C ASP A 118 -7.90 -6.68 -21.19
N ALA A 119 -8.03 -5.35 -21.09
CA ALA A 119 -7.13 -4.50 -20.34
C ALA A 119 -7.59 -4.22 -18.90
N ARG A 120 -8.75 -4.75 -18.48
CA ARG A 120 -9.34 -4.42 -17.18
C ARG A 120 -8.46 -4.83 -16.00
N GLU A 121 -7.87 -6.00 -16.06
CA GLU A 121 -6.98 -6.51 -15.02
C GLU A 121 -5.74 -5.60 -14.84
N TYR A 122 -5.12 -5.16 -15.94
CA TYR A 122 -3.99 -4.24 -15.91
C TYR A 122 -4.38 -2.86 -15.40
N PHE A 123 -5.58 -2.38 -15.74
CA PHE A 123 -6.11 -1.14 -15.18
C PHE A 123 -6.27 -1.25 -13.66
N GLU A 124 -6.84 -2.34 -13.16
CA GLU A 124 -6.97 -2.62 -11.72
C GLU A 124 -5.63 -2.75 -11.01
N ASP A 125 -4.62 -3.33 -11.67
CA ASP A 125 -3.24 -3.37 -11.17
C ASP A 125 -2.70 -1.96 -10.93
N ILE A 126 -2.87 -1.03 -11.89
CA ILE A 126 -2.43 0.36 -11.71
C ILE A 126 -3.24 1.05 -10.62
N MET A 127 -4.58 0.89 -10.64
CA MET A 127 -5.47 1.47 -9.62
C MET A 127 -5.05 1.07 -8.20
N TRP A 128 -4.66 -0.18 -8.00
CA TRP A 128 -4.21 -0.66 -6.70
C TRP A 128 -2.80 -0.18 -6.35
N HIS A 129 -1.85 -0.34 -7.26
CA HIS A 129 -0.44 -0.19 -6.94
C HIS A 129 0.06 1.26 -6.95
N HIS A 130 -0.60 2.19 -7.65
CA HIS A 130 -0.11 3.57 -7.73
C HIS A 130 -0.11 4.29 -6.36
N THR A 131 -1.10 4.03 -5.51
CA THR A 131 -1.18 4.61 -4.14
C THR A 131 -0.20 3.97 -3.18
N ILE A 132 0.08 2.67 -3.35
CA ILE A 132 1.05 1.94 -2.51
C ILE A 132 2.45 2.56 -2.62
N VAL A 133 2.83 3.07 -3.80
CA VAL A 133 4.17 3.65 -4.02
C VAL A 133 4.45 4.79 -3.04
N SER A 134 3.58 5.80 -2.94
CA SER A 134 3.80 6.93 -2.03
C SER A 134 3.71 6.52 -0.56
N ALA A 135 2.74 5.68 -0.19
CA ALA A 135 2.59 5.19 1.18
C ALA A 135 3.83 4.41 1.66
N LYS A 136 4.35 3.51 0.83
CA LYS A 136 5.52 2.70 1.18
C LYS A 136 6.82 3.50 1.12
N MET A 137 6.92 4.51 0.25
CA MET A 137 8.07 5.42 0.25
C MET A 137 8.13 6.29 1.49
N TYR A 138 6.99 6.83 1.93
CA TYR A 138 6.91 7.57 3.19
C TYR A 138 7.41 6.74 4.36
N ARG A 139 6.87 5.51 4.51
CA ARG A 139 7.30 4.59 5.56
C ARG A 139 8.77 4.23 5.45
N ALA A 140 9.26 3.96 4.23
CA ALA A 140 10.66 3.62 4.03
C ALA A 140 11.60 4.74 4.49
N LEU A 141 11.22 6.00 4.30
CA LEU A 141 12.02 7.15 4.68
C LEU A 141 12.01 7.40 6.17
N ILE A 142 10.84 7.30 6.82
CA ILE A 142 10.75 7.38 8.29
C ILE A 142 11.54 6.24 8.93
N SER A 143 11.31 5.00 8.52
CA SER A 143 12.02 3.85 9.11
C SER A 143 13.53 3.87 8.85
N ALA A 144 14.03 4.65 7.90
CA ALA A 144 15.46 4.78 7.62
C ALA A 144 16.19 5.74 8.57
N THR A 145 15.48 6.56 9.35
CA THR A 145 16.10 7.47 10.32
C THR A 145 16.62 6.71 11.54
N HIS A 146 16.04 5.54 11.85
CA HIS A 146 16.39 4.72 13.00
C HIS A 146 17.07 3.42 12.60
N LYS A 147 18.21 3.09 13.23
CA LYS A 147 18.95 1.85 12.96
C LYS A 147 18.14 0.59 13.25
N GLU A 148 17.27 0.64 14.24
CA GLU A 148 16.46 -0.47 14.71
C GLU A 148 15.35 -0.85 13.71
N THR A 149 14.97 0.08 12.82
CA THR A 149 13.91 -0.11 11.82
C THR A 149 14.44 -0.16 10.39
N ILE A 150 15.75 -0.34 10.20
CA ILE A 150 16.35 -0.37 8.86
C ILE A 150 15.80 -1.51 7.99
N ASP A 151 15.47 -2.65 8.58
CA ASP A 151 14.83 -3.76 7.87
C ASP A 151 13.42 -3.36 7.39
N ASP A 152 12.68 -2.55 8.16
CA ASP A 152 11.38 -2.03 7.74
C ASP A 152 11.52 -1.04 6.59
N ALA A 153 12.56 -0.21 6.63
CA ALA A 153 12.88 0.71 5.54
C ALA A 153 13.14 -0.04 4.22
N ILE A 154 14.00 -1.06 4.27
CA ILE A 154 14.35 -1.90 3.11
C ILE A 154 13.12 -2.64 2.59
N ASN A 155 12.34 -3.27 3.46
CA ASN A 155 11.13 -3.99 3.06
C ASN A 155 10.09 -3.06 2.43
N SER A 156 9.87 -1.87 3.00
CA SER A 156 8.95 -0.88 2.46
C SER A 156 9.40 -0.37 1.08
N ALA A 157 10.70 -0.06 0.92
CA ALA A 157 11.27 0.33 -0.36
C ALA A 157 11.14 -0.80 -1.41
N ALA A 158 11.32 -2.06 -1.01
CA ALA A 158 11.12 -3.21 -1.90
C ALA A 158 9.67 -3.33 -2.38
N VAL A 159 8.68 -3.09 -1.51
CA VAL A 159 7.25 -3.08 -1.90
C VAL A 159 6.93 -1.92 -2.84
N ALA A 160 7.51 -0.73 -2.62
CA ALA A 160 7.37 0.40 -3.54
C ALA A 160 7.92 0.06 -4.93
N VAL A 161 9.11 -0.57 -4.99
CA VAL A 161 9.72 -1.05 -6.24
C VAL A 161 8.89 -2.14 -6.92
N LYS A 162 8.33 -3.09 -6.16
CA LYS A 162 7.42 -4.11 -6.67
C LYS A 162 6.20 -3.46 -7.32
N SER A 163 5.56 -2.52 -6.61
CA SER A 163 4.38 -1.79 -7.08
C SER A 163 4.68 -0.99 -8.35
N LEU A 164 5.83 -0.31 -8.41
CA LEU A 164 6.27 0.38 -9.62
C LEU A 164 6.46 -0.57 -10.81
N ASN A 165 7.04 -1.76 -10.61
CA ASN A 165 7.17 -2.74 -11.70
C ASN A 165 5.80 -3.20 -12.22
N ILE A 166 4.84 -3.42 -11.33
CA ILE A 166 3.49 -3.81 -11.72
C ILE A 166 2.83 -2.69 -12.54
N CYS A 167 2.92 -1.43 -12.07
CA CYS A 167 2.44 -0.27 -12.84
C CYS A 167 3.13 -0.17 -14.21
N ILE A 168 4.45 -0.38 -14.29
CA ILE A 168 5.21 -0.33 -15.55
C ILE A 168 4.68 -1.37 -16.55
N ILE A 169 4.51 -2.63 -16.11
CA ILE A 169 4.00 -3.72 -16.95
C ILE A 169 2.59 -3.39 -17.45
N ALA A 170 1.72 -2.95 -16.54
CA ALA A 170 0.34 -2.62 -16.87
C ALA A 170 0.22 -1.42 -17.82
N LEU A 171 1.01 -0.36 -17.60
CA LEU A 171 1.05 0.81 -18.48
C LEU A 171 1.56 0.43 -19.88
N ASP A 172 2.54 -0.48 -19.98
CA ASP A 172 3.05 -0.96 -21.26
C ASP A 172 2.00 -1.77 -22.05
N TYR A 173 1.27 -2.64 -21.34
CA TYR A 173 0.17 -3.41 -21.93
C TYR A 173 -0.93 -2.48 -22.45
N ILE A 174 -1.41 -1.56 -21.60
CA ILE A 174 -2.48 -0.61 -21.97
C ILE A 174 -2.02 0.27 -23.13
N SER A 175 -0.77 0.76 -23.12
CA SER A 175 -0.20 1.56 -24.20
C SER A 175 -0.22 0.85 -25.55
N SER A 176 -0.06 -0.47 -25.55
CA SER A 176 0.00 -1.28 -26.78
C SER A 176 -1.39 -1.52 -27.39
N GLY A 177 -2.42 -1.61 -26.54
CA GLY A 177 -3.81 -1.81 -26.97
C GLY A 177 -4.61 -0.54 -27.24
N HIS A 178 -4.20 0.62 -26.70
CA HIS A 178 -5.00 1.85 -26.71
C HIS A 178 -4.20 3.05 -27.23
N SER A 179 -4.17 3.22 -28.55
CA SER A 179 -3.38 4.27 -29.22
C SER A 179 -3.71 5.68 -28.72
N ALA A 180 -4.98 5.97 -28.42
CA ALA A 180 -5.47 7.26 -27.94
C ALA A 180 -4.82 7.72 -26.62
N ILE A 181 -4.43 6.79 -25.76
CA ILE A 181 -3.83 7.07 -24.43
C ILE A 181 -2.36 6.64 -24.33
N SER A 182 -1.82 6.05 -25.40
CA SER A 182 -0.46 5.51 -25.45
C SER A 182 0.64 6.51 -25.07
N GLY A 183 0.47 7.80 -25.40
CA GLY A 183 1.41 8.86 -25.05
C GLY A 183 1.51 9.09 -23.54
N GLU A 184 0.37 9.23 -22.85
CA GLU A 184 0.31 9.37 -21.40
C GLU A 184 0.81 8.09 -20.70
N CYS A 185 0.45 6.89 -21.20
CA CYS A 185 0.95 5.63 -20.67
C CYS A 185 2.49 5.58 -20.68
N LYS A 186 3.13 5.94 -21.80
CA LYS A 186 4.59 5.96 -21.93
C LYS A 186 5.22 6.96 -20.97
N SER A 187 4.65 8.15 -20.85
CA SER A 187 5.16 9.17 -19.91
C SER A 187 5.10 8.71 -18.46
N LEU A 188 3.98 8.11 -18.03
CA LEU A 188 3.85 7.56 -16.68
C LEU A 188 4.79 6.36 -16.45
N ARG A 189 4.97 5.50 -17.46
CA ARG A 189 5.89 4.37 -17.41
C ARG A 189 7.34 4.84 -17.21
N GLU A 190 7.78 5.83 -17.99
CA GLU A 190 9.12 6.42 -17.88
C GLU A 190 9.34 7.09 -16.52
N PHE A 191 8.31 7.77 -15.98
CA PHE A 191 8.36 8.31 -14.62
C PHE A 191 8.53 7.17 -13.60
N ALA A 192 7.70 6.12 -13.67
CA ALA A 192 7.79 4.97 -12.78
C ALA A 192 9.18 4.29 -12.85
N GLU A 193 9.77 4.16 -14.03
CA GLU A 193 11.11 3.61 -14.23
C GLU A 193 12.19 4.47 -13.58
N SER A 194 12.14 5.79 -13.78
CA SER A 194 13.06 6.75 -13.17
C SER A 194 12.99 6.69 -11.65
N LEU A 195 11.77 6.72 -11.09
CA LEU A 195 11.55 6.64 -9.65
C LEU A 195 12.06 5.30 -9.08
N LYS A 196 11.74 4.19 -9.72
CA LYS A 196 12.21 2.85 -9.35
C LYS A 196 13.73 2.78 -9.26
N MET A 197 14.43 3.35 -10.24
CA MET A 197 15.90 3.40 -10.25
C MET A 197 16.44 4.21 -9.07
N LYS A 198 15.86 5.39 -8.79
CA LYS A 198 16.29 6.23 -7.67
C LYS A 198 16.08 5.56 -6.31
N ILE A 199 14.95 4.86 -6.12
CA ILE A 199 14.67 4.10 -4.90
C ILE A 199 15.72 3.00 -4.69
N ARG A 200 16.00 2.21 -5.75
CA ARG A 200 16.99 1.14 -5.67
C ARG A 200 18.38 1.65 -5.30
N LEU A 201 18.81 2.74 -5.94
CA LEU A 201 20.13 3.33 -5.70
C LEU A 201 20.31 3.90 -4.30
N ARG A 202 19.23 4.34 -3.63
CA ARG A 202 19.32 4.98 -2.32
C ARG A 202 19.04 4.03 -1.15
N LEU A 203 18.10 3.10 -1.31
CA LEU A 203 17.57 2.32 -0.20
C LEU A 203 17.80 0.81 -0.33
N LEU A 204 18.22 0.31 -1.50
CA LEU A 204 18.36 -1.14 -1.76
C LEU A 204 19.73 -1.51 -2.38
N SER A 205 20.70 -0.61 -2.29
CA SER A 205 22.07 -0.77 -2.81
C SER A 205 23.04 -1.31 -1.78
#